data_AF-A0A2V1BCF3-F1
#
_entry.id   AF-A0A2V1BCF3-F1
#
_cell.length_a   1.000
_cell.length_b   1.000
_cell.length_c   1.000
_cell.angle_alpha   90.00
_cell.angle_beta   90.00
_cell.angle_gamma   90.00
#
_symmetry.space_group_name_H-M   'P 1'
#
loop_
_entity.id
_entity.type
_entity.pdbx_description
1 polymer ?
#
loop_
_entity_poly.entity_id
_entity_poly.type
_entity_poly.pdbx_seq_one_letter_code
_entity_poly.pdbx_strand_id
1 'polypeptide(L)'
;MLKPPFSRPITRPPPLTSPRLNESFSTPPTTSIRYTLPATIRRGNTLARSTDDPDAYYITELGTARLDEIKSYLWLAALPNCARPLHRQQLLGREIITTEDPNEHLVWHETRIFIKPLPIFLVAECIAIGKLIEERLVL
;
A
#
# COMPACT_ATOMS: atom_id res chain seq x y z
N MET A 1 -34.27 28.31 33.55
CA MET A 1 -33.13 27.38 33.40
C MET A 1 -33.44 26.46 32.23
N LEU A 2 -32.79 26.66 31.08
CA LEU A 2 -33.07 25.95 29.82
C LEU A 2 -32.29 24.62 29.79
N LYS A 3 -32.99 23.52 29.50
CA LYS A 3 -32.45 22.16 29.47
C LYS A 3 -31.74 21.92 28.12
N PRO A 4 -30.50 21.40 28.09
CA PRO A 4 -29.78 21.17 26.84
C PRO A 4 -30.45 20.05 26.01
N PRO A 5 -30.49 20.15 24.66
CA PRO A 5 -31.36 19.30 23.82
C PRO A 5 -30.77 17.93 23.44
N PHE A 6 -29.71 17.45 24.10
CA PHE A 6 -29.03 16.20 23.73
C PHE A 6 -28.95 15.22 24.90
N SER A 7 -30.07 14.59 25.20
CA SER A 7 -30.08 13.32 25.93
C SER A 7 -30.93 12.32 25.15
N ARG A 8 -30.35 11.76 24.09
CA ARG A 8 -30.87 10.53 23.49
C ARG A 8 -30.16 9.35 24.17
N PRO A 9 -30.88 8.39 24.76
CA PRO A 9 -30.26 7.16 25.21
C PRO A 9 -29.71 6.40 23.99
N ILE A 10 -28.44 6.03 24.04
CA ILE A 10 -27.81 5.19 23.01
C ILE A 10 -28.34 3.77 23.21
N THR A 11 -29.36 3.39 22.45
CA THR A 11 -29.78 1.99 22.34
C THR A 11 -28.72 1.25 21.53
N ARG A 12 -27.86 0.47 22.20
CA ARG A 12 -26.91 -0.41 21.52
C ARG A 12 -27.69 -1.43 20.68
N PRO A 13 -27.44 -1.56 19.36
CA PRO A 13 -27.98 -2.69 18.60
C PRO A 13 -27.33 -3.99 19.11
N PRO A 14 -28.05 -5.13 19.04
CA PRO A 14 -27.52 -6.43 19.43
C PRO A 14 -26.31 -6.79 18.57
N PRO A 15 -25.34 -7.55 19.10
CA PRO A 15 -24.15 -7.94 18.35
C PRO A 15 -24.57 -8.77 17.13
N LEU A 16 -24.22 -8.30 15.93
CA LEU A 16 -24.31 -9.12 14.72
C LEU A 16 -23.39 -10.33 14.92
N THR A 17 -24.02 -11.50 15.04
CA THR A 17 -23.36 -12.80 14.99
C THR A 17 -22.66 -12.94 13.64
N SER A 18 -21.35 -12.71 13.60
CA SER A 18 -20.53 -13.26 12.53
C SER A 18 -20.44 -14.77 12.73
N PRO A 19 -20.54 -15.59 11.67
CA PRO A 19 -20.27 -17.02 11.79
C PRO A 19 -18.80 -17.18 12.17
N ARG A 20 -18.57 -17.72 13.37
CA ARG A 20 -17.27 -18.21 13.81
C ARG A 20 -16.81 -19.27 12.81
N LEU A 21 -15.80 -18.94 12.01
CA LEU A 21 -14.96 -19.95 11.38
C LEU A 21 -14.13 -20.61 12.49
N ASN A 22 -14.64 -21.77 12.88
CA ASN A 22 -14.01 -22.83 13.62
C ASN A 22 -12.81 -23.37 12.85
N GLU A 23 -11.68 -22.67 12.92
CA GLU A 23 -10.38 -23.30 12.65
C GLU A 23 -9.66 -23.59 13.97
N SER A 24 -9.40 -24.87 14.15
CA SER A 24 -8.73 -25.48 15.28
C SER A 24 -7.30 -24.94 15.39
N PHE A 25 -7.01 -24.24 16.48
CA PHE A 25 -5.65 -23.86 16.86
C PHE A 25 -4.87 -25.11 17.28
N SER A 26 -4.07 -25.66 16.37
CA SER A 26 -2.95 -26.53 16.74
C SER A 26 -1.85 -26.41 15.69
N THR A 27 -0.89 -25.52 15.97
CA THR A 27 0.56 -25.67 15.78
C THR A 27 1.22 -24.32 16.10
N PRO A 28 2.44 -24.30 16.68
CA PRO A 28 3.10 -23.06 17.07
C PRO A 28 3.32 -22.20 15.81
N PRO A 29 2.95 -20.90 15.81
CA PRO A 29 3.21 -20.07 14.65
C PRO A 29 4.71 -19.81 14.60
N THR A 30 5.45 -20.66 13.88
CA THR A 30 6.67 -20.22 13.22
C THR A 30 6.25 -19.06 12.34
N THR A 31 6.60 -17.85 12.76
CA THR A 31 6.30 -16.55 12.15
C THR A 31 7.01 -16.44 10.80
N SER A 32 6.67 -17.32 9.86
CA SER A 32 6.84 -17.10 8.43
C SER A 32 5.75 -16.11 8.06
N ILE A 33 6.11 -14.84 8.00
CA ILE A 33 5.31 -13.82 7.33
C ILE A 33 5.24 -14.28 5.89
N ARG A 34 4.19 -15.03 5.56
CA ARG A 34 3.89 -15.37 4.17
C ARG A 34 3.71 -14.04 3.47
N TYR A 35 4.42 -13.82 2.38
CA TYR A 35 4.16 -12.72 1.47
C TYR A 35 2.70 -12.85 0.99
N THR A 36 1.75 -12.26 1.72
CA THR A 36 0.33 -12.41 1.42
C THR A 36 0.04 -11.50 0.24
N LEU A 37 0.26 -12.06 -0.94
CA LEU A 37 -0.29 -11.53 -2.16
C LEU A 37 -1.81 -11.37 -1.99
N PRO A 38 -2.40 -10.28 -2.49
CA PRO A 38 -3.84 -10.11 -2.44
C PRO A 38 -4.53 -11.32 -3.09
N ALA A 39 -5.62 -11.81 -2.50
CA ALA A 39 -6.29 -13.03 -2.96
C ALA A 39 -6.76 -12.93 -4.42
N THR A 40 -7.13 -11.72 -4.86
CA THR A 40 -7.57 -11.42 -6.22
C THR A 40 -7.11 -10.03 -6.62
N ILE A 41 -6.69 -9.88 -7.87
CA ILE A 41 -6.25 -8.60 -8.46
C ILE A 41 -7.10 -8.28 -9.67
N ARG A 42 -7.37 -7.00 -9.86
CA ARG A 42 -8.09 -6.50 -11.01
C ARG A 42 -7.13 -6.20 -12.15
N ARG A 43 -7.20 -7.01 -13.21
CA ARG A 43 -6.51 -6.81 -14.49
C ARG A 43 -7.50 -6.26 -15.51
N GLY A 44 -7.62 -4.93 -15.58
CA GLY A 44 -8.61 -4.25 -16.41
C GLY A 44 -10.04 -4.63 -16.00
N ASN A 45 -10.79 -5.30 -16.88
CA ASN A 45 -12.13 -5.82 -16.58
C ASN A 45 -12.15 -7.24 -15.99
N THR A 46 -10.99 -7.88 -15.82
CA THR A 46 -10.90 -9.29 -15.37
C THR A 46 -10.34 -9.35 -13.95
N LEU A 47 -10.88 -10.23 -13.10
CA LEU A 47 -10.33 -10.54 -11.79
C LEU A 47 -9.49 -11.82 -11.89
N ALA A 48 -8.20 -11.74 -11.57
CA ALA A 48 -7.29 -12.89 -11.56
C ALA A 48 -6.88 -13.22 -10.12
N ARG A 49 -6.70 -14.51 -9.80
CA ARG A 49 -6.18 -14.95 -8.50
C ARG A 49 -4.65 -14.81 -8.51
N SER A 50 -4.09 -14.13 -7.52
CA SER A 50 -2.65 -13.86 -7.47
C SER A 50 -1.78 -15.11 -7.31
N THR A 51 -2.35 -16.21 -6.82
CA THR A 51 -1.64 -17.45 -6.50
C THR A 51 -1.29 -18.27 -7.73
N ASP A 52 -1.99 -18.03 -8.85
CA ASP A 52 -1.84 -18.84 -10.07
C ASP A 52 -0.61 -18.42 -10.88
N ASP A 53 -0.23 -17.14 -10.84
CA ASP A 53 0.96 -16.58 -11.50
C ASP A 53 1.46 -15.32 -10.75
N PRO A 54 2.41 -15.47 -9.80
CA PRO A 54 2.93 -14.34 -9.04
C PRO A 54 3.78 -13.38 -9.89
N ASP A 55 4.45 -13.89 -10.93
CA ASP A 55 5.35 -13.08 -11.77
C ASP A 55 4.55 -12.13 -12.66
N ALA A 56 3.46 -12.62 -13.27
CA ALA A 56 2.55 -11.77 -14.02
C ALA A 56 1.90 -10.69 -13.14
N TYR A 57 1.66 -10.98 -11.86
CA TYR A 57 1.20 -9.98 -10.91
C TYR A 57 2.25 -8.89 -10.68
N TYR A 58 3.51 -9.25 -10.41
CA TYR A 58 4.57 -8.27 -10.22
C TYR A 58 4.77 -7.39 -11.46
N ILE A 59 4.75 -7.98 -12.65
CA ILE A 59 4.86 -7.23 -13.91
C ILE A 59 3.68 -6.26 -14.06
N THR A 60 2.48 -6.65 -13.66
CA THR A 60 1.29 -5.77 -13.76
C THR A 60 1.31 -4.65 -12.74
N GLU A 61 1.74 -4.92 -11.50
CA GLU A 61 1.75 -3.93 -10.42
C GLU A 61 2.95 -2.99 -10.42
N LEU A 62 4.13 -3.48 -10.81
CA LEU A 62 5.39 -2.73 -10.76
C LEU A 62 5.94 -2.38 -12.15
N GLY A 63 5.48 -3.06 -13.20
CA GLY A 63 5.98 -2.85 -14.55
C GLY A 63 5.59 -1.49 -15.11
N THR A 64 6.56 -0.82 -15.73
CA THR A 64 6.37 0.49 -16.37
C THR A 64 6.89 0.46 -17.80
N ALA A 65 6.21 -0.30 -18.67
CA ALA A 65 6.64 -0.51 -20.06
C ALA A 65 6.91 0.80 -20.83
N ARG A 66 6.06 1.82 -20.61
CA ARG A 66 6.23 3.14 -21.23
C ARG A 66 7.50 3.86 -20.74
N LEU A 67 7.85 3.70 -19.46
CA LEU A 67 9.04 4.30 -18.88
C LEU A 67 10.30 3.58 -19.39
N ASP A 68 10.24 2.26 -19.54
CA ASP A 68 11.34 1.45 -20.07
C ASP A 68 11.69 1.82 -21.51
N GLU A 69 10.69 2.12 -22.35
CA GLU A 69 10.90 2.61 -23.72
C GLU A 69 11.66 3.96 -23.75
N ILE A 70 11.26 4.89 -22.89
CA ILE A 70 11.87 6.24 -22.85
C ILE A 70 13.13 6.31 -21.99
N LYS A 71 13.46 5.25 -21.25
CA LYS A 71 14.62 5.18 -20.34
C LYS A 71 15.92 5.60 -21.03
N SER A 72 16.09 5.20 -22.29
CA SER A 72 17.25 5.54 -23.12
C SER A 72 17.32 7.01 -23.52
N TYR A 73 16.22 7.75 -23.43
CA TYR A 73 16.10 9.16 -23.77
C TYR A 73 15.99 10.07 -22.53
N LEU A 74 15.83 9.52 -21.32
CA LEU A 74 15.68 10.32 -20.09
C LEU A 74 16.86 11.26 -19.83
N TRP A 75 18.06 10.94 -20.32
CA TRP A 75 19.23 11.81 -20.23
C TRP A 75 19.06 13.13 -21.00
N LEU A 76 18.16 13.18 -22.00
CA LEU A 76 17.81 14.41 -22.71
C LEU A 76 16.86 15.29 -21.90
N ALA A 77 16.04 14.69 -21.03
CA ALA A 77 15.01 15.40 -20.28
C ALA A 77 15.57 16.09 -19.03
N ALA A 78 16.58 15.52 -18.38
CA ALA A 78 17.31 16.12 -17.28
C ALA A 78 18.60 15.36 -16.96
N LEU A 79 19.52 16.03 -16.25
CA LEU A 79 20.60 15.34 -15.55
C LEU A 79 19.97 14.42 -14.48
N PRO A 80 20.47 13.18 -14.28
CA PRO A 80 20.00 12.30 -13.23
C PRO A 80 20.29 12.93 -11.87
N ASN A 81 19.30 13.66 -11.34
CA ASN A 81 19.36 14.28 -10.03
C ASN A 81 18.36 13.57 -9.12
N CYS A 82 18.75 13.39 -7.85
CA CYS A 82 17.86 12.81 -6.86
C CYS A 82 16.59 13.67 -6.75
N ALA A 83 15.43 13.01 -6.76
CA ALA A 83 14.17 13.69 -6.56
C ALA A 83 14.18 14.41 -5.20
N ARG A 84 13.62 15.62 -5.17
CA ARG A 84 13.45 16.36 -3.90
C ARG A 84 12.57 15.54 -2.95
N PRO A 85 12.88 15.50 -1.64
CA PRO A 85 12.09 14.74 -0.68
C PRO A 85 10.64 15.25 -0.64
N LEU A 86 9.68 14.35 -0.39
CA LEU A 86 8.24 14.65 -0.44
C LEU A 86 7.82 15.78 0.49
N HIS A 87 8.39 15.84 1.70
CA HIS A 87 8.13 16.94 2.64
C HIS A 87 8.49 18.30 2.04
N ARG A 88 9.60 18.39 1.30
CA ARG A 88 9.99 19.62 0.62
C ARG A 88 9.10 19.93 -0.58
N GLN A 89 8.58 18.91 -1.26
CA GLN A 89 7.62 19.11 -2.34
C GLN A 89 6.30 19.67 -1.80
N GLN A 90 5.82 19.20 -0.64
CA GLN A 90 4.68 19.80 0.05
C GLN A 90 4.94 21.27 0.44
N LEU A 91 6.13 21.58 0.96
CA LEU A 91 6.53 22.95 1.28
C LEU A 91 6.52 23.88 0.05
N LEU A 92 6.80 23.33 -1.14
CA LEU A 92 6.74 24.03 -2.42
C LEU A 92 5.31 24.19 -2.96
N GLY A 93 4.29 23.84 -2.17
CA GLY A 93 2.89 23.95 -2.54
C GLY A 93 2.41 22.83 -3.47
N ARG A 94 3.11 21.69 -3.51
CA ARG A 94 2.68 20.53 -4.30
C ARG A 94 1.77 19.61 -3.49
N GLU A 95 0.66 19.20 -4.09
CA GLU A 95 -0.29 18.24 -3.56
C GLU A 95 0.17 16.81 -3.88
N ILE A 96 0.10 15.91 -2.90
CA ILE A 96 0.44 14.49 -3.07
C ILE A 96 -0.86 13.71 -3.28
N ILE A 97 -0.97 13.05 -4.43
CA ILE A 97 -2.13 12.25 -4.82
C ILE A 97 -1.72 10.79 -4.89
N THR A 98 -2.51 9.91 -4.27
CA THR A 98 -2.29 8.46 -4.37
C THR A 98 -2.86 7.91 -5.67
N THR A 99 -2.06 7.15 -6.41
CA THR A 99 -2.47 6.46 -7.64
C THR A 99 -2.22 4.95 -7.53
N GLU A 100 -2.99 4.14 -8.25
CA GLU A 100 -2.76 2.70 -8.36
C GLU A 100 -1.91 2.34 -9.59
N ASP A 101 -1.87 3.22 -10.61
CA ASP A 101 -1.16 2.97 -11.86
C ASP A 101 0.36 3.14 -11.66
N PRO A 102 1.19 2.11 -11.96
CA PRO A 102 2.64 2.23 -11.87
C PRO A 102 3.23 3.28 -12.83
N ASN A 103 2.59 3.55 -13.97
CA ASN A 103 3.09 4.52 -14.95
C ASN A 103 2.99 5.98 -14.48
N GLU A 104 2.12 6.25 -13.51
CA GLU A 104 1.92 7.58 -12.93
C GLU A 104 2.81 7.82 -11.71
N HIS A 105 3.48 6.79 -11.19
CA HIS A 105 4.29 6.90 -9.99
C HIS A 105 5.42 7.94 -10.18
N LEU A 106 5.44 8.97 -9.32
CA LEU A 106 6.36 10.11 -9.33
C LEU A 106 6.27 11.02 -10.56
N VAL A 107 5.24 10.87 -11.39
CA VAL A 107 4.93 11.82 -12.44
C VAL A 107 4.28 13.05 -11.82
N TRP A 108 4.69 14.23 -12.28
CA TRP A 108 4.10 15.50 -11.88
C TRP A 108 3.12 16.02 -12.94
N HIS A 109 2.07 16.71 -12.50
CA HIS A 109 1.22 17.51 -13.37
C HIS A 109 0.82 18.77 -12.63
N GLU A 110 1.21 19.93 -13.16
CA GLU A 110 0.98 21.23 -12.52
C GLU A 110 1.51 21.27 -11.07
N THR A 111 0.60 21.35 -10.08
CA THR A 111 0.90 21.37 -8.65
C THR A 111 0.73 20.01 -7.99
N ARG A 112 0.49 18.94 -8.75
CA ARG A 112 0.19 17.61 -8.23
C ARG A 112 1.30 16.62 -8.54
N ILE A 113 1.57 15.75 -7.57
CA ILE A 113 2.50 14.63 -7.71
C ILE A 113 1.73 13.36 -7.39
N PHE A 114 1.77 12.42 -8.33
CA PHE A 114 1.15 11.13 -8.16
C PHE A 114 2.15 10.16 -7.52
N ILE A 115 1.71 9.47 -6.48
CA ILE A 115 2.53 8.50 -5.75
C ILE A 115 1.73 7.24 -5.57
N LYS A 116 2.23 6.15 -6.15
CA LYS A 116 1.77 4.82 -5.80
C LYS A 116 2.24 4.44 -4.39
N PRO A 117 1.34 4.17 -3.43
CA PRO A 117 1.75 3.69 -2.11
C PRO A 117 2.44 2.33 -2.25
N LEU A 118 3.49 2.11 -1.47
CA LEU A 118 4.22 0.85 -1.49
C LEU A 118 3.28 -0.30 -1.11
N PRO A 119 3.20 -1.37 -1.92
CA PRO A 119 2.36 -2.53 -1.60
C PRO A 119 2.75 -3.17 -0.26
N ILE A 120 1.76 -3.65 0.49
CA ILE A 120 1.94 -4.31 1.79
C ILE A 120 2.98 -5.44 1.73
N PHE A 121 3.01 -6.20 0.63
CA PHE A 121 3.94 -7.32 0.49
C PHE A 121 5.42 -6.91 0.43
N LEU A 122 5.74 -5.66 0.02
CA LEU A 122 7.10 -5.11 0.07
C LEU A 122 7.44 -4.52 1.45
N VAL A 123 6.44 -3.96 2.14
CA VAL A 123 6.64 -3.28 3.43
C VAL A 123 6.71 -4.26 4.61
N ALA A 124 6.02 -5.41 4.50
CA ALA A 124 5.98 -6.43 5.55
C ALA A 124 7.38 -6.96 5.92
N GLU A 125 8.29 -7.07 4.95
CA GLU A 125 9.67 -7.51 5.19
C GLU A 125 10.44 -6.47 6.05
N CYS A 126 10.27 -5.18 5.78
CA CYS A 126 10.94 -4.11 6.53
C CYS A 126 10.41 -3.97 7.97
N ILE A 127 9.09 -4.05 8.16
CA ILE A 127 8.49 -3.95 9.51
C ILE A 127 8.88 -5.15 10.37
N ALA A 128 8.95 -6.35 9.78
CA ALA A 128 9.36 -7.55 10.47
C ALA A 128 10.80 -7.48 10.99
N ILE A 129 11.72 -6.96 10.16
CA ILE A 129 13.12 -6.75 10.56
C ILE A 129 13.22 -5.72 11.70
N GLY A 130 12.44 -4.63 11.63
CA GLY A 130 12.38 -3.64 12.71
C GLY A 130 11.93 -4.24 14.04
N LYS A 131 10.87 -5.05 14.03
CA LYS A 131 10.40 -5.77 15.23
C LYS A 131 11.39 -6.80 15.75
N LEU A 132 12.04 -7.55 14.85
CA LEU A 132 13.07 -8.53 15.22
C LEU A 132 14.30 -7.87 15.83
N ILE A 133 14.64 -6.65 15.44
CA ILE A 133 15.74 -5.88 16.04
C ILE A 133 15.32 -5.30 17.40
N GLU A 134 14.09 -4.81 17.55
CA GLU A 134 13.56 -4.36 18.85
C GLU A 134 13.48 -5.50 19.87
N GLU A 135 12.99 -6.67 19.48
CA GLU A 135 12.90 -7.84 20.37
C GLU A 135 14.27 -8.38 20.79
N ARG A 136 15.33 -8.12 19.99
CA ARG A 136 16.70 -8.55 20.30
C ARG A 136 17.53 -7.54 21.09
N LEU A 137 17.08 -6.29 21.20
CA LEU A 137 17.77 -5.23 21.98
C LEU A 137 17.24 -5.10 23.42
N VAL A 138 16.19 -5.85 23.77
CA VAL A 138 15.60 -5.92 25.13
C VAL A 138 16.10 -7.14 25.93
N LEU A 139 17.07 -7.88 25.39
CA LEU A 139 17.85 -8.91 26.10
C LEU A 139 19.32 -8.48 26.20
#